data_AF-A0A432IR31-F1
#
_entry.id   AF-A0A432IR31-F1
#
_cell.length_a   1.000
_cell.length_b   1.000
_cell.length_c   1.000
_cell.angle_alpha   90.00
_cell.angle_beta   90.00
_cell.angle_gamma   90.00
#
_symmetry.space_group_name_H-M   'P 1'
#
loop_
_entity.id
_entity.type
_entity.pdbx_description
1 polymer ?
#
loop_
_entity_poly.entity_id
_entity_poly.type
_entity_poly.pdbx_seq_one_letter_code
_entity_poly.pdbx_strand_id
1 'polypeptide(L)'
;MQPLSLLLIILIYFGFILLISYFTGKDDSNTNFFQAGKRSPWYAVAFGMIGASLSGVTFISVPGWVQSSRFSYMQVVLGYFLGYLVIAYILIPLYYRLNITSIYTYLEQRFGRTSHKTGAFFFLISRILIASFRLFLVTSVLQYF
;
A
#
# COMPACT_ATOMS: atom_id res chain seq x y z
N MET A 1 0.22 28.90 -8.50
CA MET A 1 0.08 28.20 -9.80
C MET A 1 -1.16 28.73 -10.51
N GLN A 2 -1.16 28.86 -11.85
CA GLN A 2 -2.37 29.29 -12.56
C GLN A 2 -3.48 28.23 -12.38
N PRO A 3 -4.71 28.60 -12.02
CA PRO A 3 -5.80 27.65 -11.76
C PRO A 3 -6.07 26.68 -12.93
N LEU A 4 -5.88 27.16 -14.16
CA LEU A 4 -6.01 26.36 -15.37
C LEU A 4 -5.00 25.21 -15.43
N SER A 5 -3.74 25.46 -15.07
CA SER A 5 -2.69 24.44 -15.07
C SER A 5 -2.98 23.32 -14.08
N LEU A 6 -3.49 23.66 -12.89
CA LEU A 6 -3.88 22.68 -11.87
C LEU A 6 -5.03 21.80 -12.35
N LEU A 7 -6.07 22.42 -12.93
CA LEU A 7 -7.21 21.69 -13.48
C LEU A 7 -6.77 20.71 -14.58
N LEU A 8 -5.91 21.15 -15.50
CA LEU A 8 -5.39 20.31 -16.57
C LEU A 8 -4.59 19.12 -16.03
N ILE A 9 -3.72 19.34 -15.02
CA ILE A 9 -2.94 18.25 -14.40
C ILE A 9 -3.87 17.21 -13.79
N ILE A 10 -4.88 17.64 -13.03
CA ILE A 10 -5.86 16.74 -12.40
C ILE A 10 -6.60 15.93 -13.47
N LEU A 11 -7.14 16.60 -14.51
CA LEU A 11 -7.90 15.94 -15.56
C LEU A 11 -7.05 14.93 -16.35
N ILE A 12 -5.82 15.30 -16.72
CA ILE A 12 -4.92 14.41 -17.44
C ILE A 12 -4.57 13.20 -16.58
N TYR A 13 -4.23 13.42 -15.30
CA TYR A 13 -3.86 12.34 -14.38
C TYR A 13 -5.00 11.35 -14.15
N PHE A 14 -6.19 11.83 -13.78
CA PHE A 14 -7.34 10.96 -13.56
C PHE A 14 -7.82 10.31 -14.86
N GLY A 15 -7.82 11.05 -15.97
CA GLY A 15 -8.15 10.51 -17.28
C GLY A 15 -7.23 9.35 -17.68
N PHE A 16 -5.93 9.50 -17.46
CA PHE A 16 -4.95 8.45 -17.73
C PHE A 16 -5.17 7.20 -16.87
N ILE A 17 -5.42 7.36 -15.57
CA ILE A 17 -5.70 6.23 -14.66
C ILE A 17 -7.00 5.52 -15.04
N LEU A 18 -8.07 6.27 -15.32
CA LEU A 18 -9.35 5.70 -15.74
C LEU A 18 -9.21 4.94 -17.07
N LEU A 19 -8.44 5.47 -18.01
CA LEU A 19 -8.14 4.80 -19.28
C LEU A 19 -7.44 3.45 -19.06
N ILE A 20 -6.38 3.42 -18.24
CA ILE A 20 -5.69 2.17 -17.89
C ILE A 20 -6.64 1.19 -17.19
N SER A 21 -7.45 1.69 -16.26
CA SER A 21 -8.43 0.89 -15.52
C SER A 21 -9.47 0.26 -16.45
N TYR A 22 -9.94 1.00 -17.47
CA TYR A 22 -10.91 0.48 -18.44
C TYR A 22 -10.34 -0.67 -19.28
N PHE A 23 -9.08 -0.58 -19.69
CA PHE A 23 -8.43 -1.66 -20.45
C PHE A 23 -8.08 -2.89 -19.59
N THR A 24 -7.82 -2.68 -18.30
CA THR A 24 -7.32 -3.74 -17.40
C THR A 24 -8.42 -4.39 -16.55
N GLY A 25 -9.54 -3.71 -16.30
CA GLY A 25 -10.59 -4.13 -15.35
C GLY A 25 -11.65 -5.09 -15.89
N LYS A 26 -11.33 -5.92 -16.89
CA LYS A 26 -12.32 -6.76 -17.60
C LYS A 26 -12.73 -8.04 -16.88
N ASP A 27 -11.98 -8.47 -15.87
CA ASP A 27 -12.23 -9.70 -15.12
C ASP A 27 -12.30 -9.40 -13.62
N ASP A 28 -13.45 -9.67 -13.02
CA ASP A 28 -13.79 -9.36 -11.62
C ASP A 28 -13.78 -10.62 -10.72
N SER A 29 -13.33 -11.77 -11.23
CA SER A 29 -13.21 -12.97 -10.41
C SER A 29 -12.25 -12.74 -9.24
N ASN A 30 -12.56 -13.30 -8.06
CA ASN A 30 -11.72 -13.14 -6.86
C ASN A 30 -10.25 -13.52 -7.11
N THR A 31 -10.00 -14.53 -7.94
CA THR A 31 -8.66 -14.97 -8.31
C THR A 31 -7.89 -13.92 -9.12
N ASN A 32 -8.56 -13.23 -10.05
CA ASN A 32 -7.92 -12.20 -10.87
C ASN A 32 -7.89 -10.86 -10.14
N PHE A 33 -8.92 -10.53 -9.36
CA PHE A 33 -8.97 -9.31 -8.56
C PHE A 33 -7.91 -9.28 -7.45
N PHE A 34 -7.76 -10.37 -6.67
CA PHE A 34 -6.84 -10.38 -5.53
C PHE A 34 -5.45 -10.94 -5.85
N GLN A 35 -5.32 -11.84 -6.83
CA GLN A 35 -4.05 -12.52 -7.12
C GLN A 35 -3.55 -12.27 -8.55
N ALA A 36 -4.31 -11.56 -9.39
CA ALA A 36 -3.99 -11.37 -10.81
C ALA A 36 -3.66 -12.69 -11.54
N GLY A 37 -4.34 -13.78 -11.16
CA GLY A 37 -4.08 -15.13 -11.67
C GLY A 37 -2.66 -15.65 -11.43
N LYS A 38 -1.88 -15.01 -10.54
CA LYS A 38 -0.45 -15.24 -10.30
C LYS A 38 0.43 -15.09 -11.56
N ARG A 39 0.00 -14.25 -12.51
CA ARG A 39 0.69 -14.03 -13.81
C ARG A 39 1.37 -12.67 -13.91
N SER A 40 1.31 -11.84 -12.85
CA SER A 40 1.90 -10.50 -12.87
C SER A 40 3.42 -10.59 -13.01
N PRO A 41 4.02 -9.83 -13.95
CA PRO A 41 5.47 -9.77 -14.06
C PRO A 41 6.08 -9.11 -12.82
N TRP A 42 7.23 -9.60 -12.38
CA TRP A 42 7.85 -9.21 -11.11
C TRP A 42 8.10 -7.69 -10.99
N TYR A 43 8.45 -7.01 -12.09
CA TYR A 43 8.71 -5.58 -12.09
C TYR A 43 7.42 -4.78 -11.85
N ALA A 44 6.29 -5.21 -12.41
CA ALA A 44 5.00 -4.54 -12.19
C ALA A 44 4.56 -4.70 -10.74
N VAL A 45 4.79 -5.88 -10.15
CA VAL A 45 4.55 -6.11 -8.71
C VAL A 45 5.45 -5.21 -7.87
N ALA A 46 6.75 -5.11 -8.19
CA ALA A 46 7.69 -4.27 -7.45
C ALA A 46 7.29 -2.78 -7.49
N PHE A 47 6.98 -2.24 -8.67
CA PHE A 47 6.51 -0.85 -8.79
C PHE A 47 5.19 -0.62 -8.05
N GLY A 48 4.24 -1.55 -8.16
CA GLY A 48 2.98 -1.49 -7.43
C GLY A 48 3.18 -1.52 -5.91
N MET A 49 4.10 -2.34 -5.41
CA MET A 49 4.44 -2.41 -3.98
C MET A 49 5.05 -1.10 -3.46
N ILE A 50 5.97 -0.49 -4.22
CA ILE A 50 6.53 0.83 -3.87
C ILE A 50 5.40 1.86 -3.79
N GLY A 51 4.56 1.94 -4.82
CA GLY A 51 3.42 2.87 -4.86
C GLY A 51 2.40 2.64 -3.74
N ALA A 52 2.17 1.40 -3.33
CA ALA A 52 1.26 1.07 -2.22
C ALA A 52 1.87 1.38 -0.83
N SER A 53 3.19 1.29 -0.71
CA SER A 53 3.91 1.54 0.55
C SER A 53 4.08 3.04 0.85
N LEU A 54 4.25 3.85 -0.18
CA LEU A 54 4.45 5.29 -0.06
C LEU A 54 3.09 6.03 -0.05
N SER A 55 3.05 7.18 0.60
CA SER A 55 1.86 8.03 0.64
C SER A 55 2.22 9.51 0.77
N GLY A 56 1.26 10.40 0.55
CA GLY A 56 1.44 11.85 0.79
C GLY A 56 1.93 12.16 2.21
N VAL A 57 1.53 11.35 3.19
CA VAL A 57 2.02 11.45 4.58
C VAL A 57 3.53 11.26 4.64
N THR A 58 4.08 10.28 3.93
CA THR A 58 5.53 10.03 3.88
C THR A 58 6.27 11.21 3.25
N PHE A 59 5.74 11.76 2.15
CA PHE A 59 6.35 12.90 1.45
C PHE A 59 6.37 14.18 2.29
N ILE A 60 5.39 14.38 3.18
CA ILE A 60 5.34 15.54 4.06
C ILE A 60 6.16 15.30 5.34
N SER A 61 5.96 14.15 6.00
CA SER A 61 6.50 13.87 7.33
C SER A 61 7.99 13.57 7.35
N VAL A 62 8.52 12.82 6.36
CA VAL A 62 9.93 12.40 6.37
C VAL A 62 10.87 13.59 6.23
N PRO A 63 10.68 14.54 5.29
CA PRO A 63 11.51 15.74 5.24
C PRO A 63 11.43 16.58 6.53
N GLY A 64 10.23 16.74 7.12
CA GLY A 64 10.06 17.45 8.39
C GLY A 64 10.80 16.77 9.56
N TRP A 65 10.85 15.45 9.56
CA TRP A 65 11.63 14.70 10.54
C TRP A 65 13.15 14.87 10.30
N VAL A 66 13.60 14.75 9.06
CA VAL A 66 15.02 14.94 8.72
C VAL A 66 15.50 16.35 9.05
N GLN A 67 14.66 17.37 8.88
CA GLN A 67 14.98 18.74 9.26
C GLN A 67 15.31 18.88 10.75
N SER A 68 14.55 18.22 11.63
CA SER A 68 14.72 18.30 13.09
C SER A 68 15.73 17.29 13.65
N SER A 69 15.78 16.09 13.07
CA SER A 69 16.50 14.94 13.61
C SER A 69 17.60 14.38 12.69
N ARG A 70 17.91 15.07 11.59
CA ARG A 70 18.93 14.69 10.60
C ARG A 70 18.69 13.27 10.06
N PHE A 71 19.73 12.46 9.98
CA PHE A 71 19.68 11.11 9.41
C PHE A 71 19.13 10.04 10.36
N SER A 72 18.52 10.38 11.50
CA SER A 72 17.96 9.39 12.43
C SER A 72 16.89 8.50 11.75
N TYR A 73 16.11 9.06 10.83
CA TYR A 73 15.12 8.31 10.03
C TYR A 73 15.75 7.18 9.19
N MET A 74 17.04 7.26 8.88
CA MET A 74 17.75 6.20 8.12
C MET A 74 17.72 4.85 8.86
N GLN A 75 17.66 4.85 10.20
CA GLN A 75 17.53 3.62 10.98
C GLN A 75 16.23 2.86 10.64
N VAL A 76 15.13 3.59 10.42
CA VAL A 76 13.85 3.02 10.00
C VAL A 76 13.96 2.43 8.59
N VAL A 77 14.62 3.14 7.67
CA VAL A 77 14.84 2.67 6.30
C VAL A 77 15.66 1.38 6.26
N LEU A 78 16.73 1.30 7.05
CA LEU A 78 17.54 0.07 7.18
C LEU A 78 16.72 -1.07 7.80
N GLY A 79 15.85 -0.77 8.78
CA GLY A 79 14.91 -1.73 9.33
C GLY A 79 13.93 -2.28 8.29
N TYR A 80 13.39 -1.43 7.42
CA TYR A 80 12.53 -1.86 6.32
C TYR A 80 13.27 -2.76 5.33
N PHE A 81 14.53 -2.46 5.01
CA PHE A 81 15.34 -3.30 4.14
C PHE A 81 15.46 -4.74 4.71
N LEU A 82 15.83 -4.89 5.97
CA LEU A 82 15.89 -6.20 6.62
C LEU A 82 14.53 -6.89 6.70
N GLY A 83 13.46 -6.14 7.01
CA GLY A 83 12.10 -6.64 7.01
C GLY A 83 11.66 -7.18 5.65
N TYR A 84 12.02 -6.50 4.56
CA TYR A 84 11.73 -6.98 3.21
C TYR A 84 12.49 -8.25 2.85
N LEU A 85 13.72 -8.45 3.34
CA LEU A 85 14.42 -9.74 3.18
C LEU A 85 13.63 -10.88 3.85
N VAL A 86 13.12 -10.67 5.07
CA VAL A 86 12.28 -11.65 5.76
C VAL A 86 11.00 -11.93 4.98
N ILE A 87 10.33 -10.89 4.48
CA ILE A 87 9.12 -11.05 3.67
C ILE A 87 9.42 -11.85 2.39
N ALA A 88 10.48 -11.50 1.68
CA ALA A 88 10.83 -12.10 0.39
C ALA A 88 11.25 -13.57 0.52
N TYR A 89 12.06 -13.92 1.52
CA TYR A 89 12.64 -15.25 1.64
C TYR A 89 11.87 -16.20 2.56
N ILE A 90 11.03 -15.68 3.47
CA ILE A 90 10.30 -16.52 4.44
C ILE A 90 8.79 -16.45 4.19
N LEU A 91 8.20 -15.26 4.22
CA LEU A 91 6.74 -15.11 4.22
C LEU A 91 6.11 -15.37 2.85
N ILE A 92 6.69 -14.82 1.77
CA ILE A 92 6.17 -15.03 0.41
C ILE A 92 6.18 -16.52 0.04
N PRO A 93 7.30 -17.28 0.18
CA PRO A 93 7.31 -18.71 -0.12
C PRO A 93 6.29 -19.52 0.68
N LEU A 94 6.10 -19.19 1.96
CA LEU A 94 5.10 -19.81 2.83
C LEU A 94 3.68 -19.59 2.30
N TYR A 95 3.31 -18.34 2.01
CA TYR A 95 1.96 -18.00 1.57
C TYR A 95 1.64 -18.54 0.18
N TYR A 96 2.61 -18.59 -0.73
CA TYR A 96 2.46 -19.21 -2.03
C TYR A 96 2.22 -20.72 -1.92
N ARG A 97 2.95 -21.41 -1.03
CA ARG A 97 2.76 -22.85 -0.77
C ARG A 97 1.37 -23.16 -0.22
N LEU A 98 0.86 -22.33 0.67
CA LEU A 98 -0.47 -22.49 1.27
C LEU A 98 -1.62 -22.06 0.36
N ASN A 99 -1.31 -21.43 -0.78
CA ASN A 99 -2.29 -20.93 -1.75
C ASN A 99 -3.39 -20.05 -1.11
N ILE A 100 -2.99 -19.19 -0.17
CA ILE A 100 -3.91 -18.32 0.57
C ILE A 100 -4.00 -16.94 -0.08
N THR A 101 -5.22 -16.39 -0.17
CA THR A 101 -5.45 -15.02 -0.65
C THR A 101 -5.19 -13.97 0.44
N SER A 102 -5.50 -14.32 1.70
CA SER A 102 -5.33 -13.45 2.85
C SER A 102 -4.27 -14.03 3.79
N ILE A 103 -3.34 -13.19 4.25
CA ILE A 103 -2.34 -13.59 5.24
C ILE A 103 -3.00 -14.00 6.58
N TYR A 104 -4.20 -13.52 6.88
CA TYR A 104 -4.91 -13.89 8.11
C TYR A 104 -5.50 -15.30 8.06
N THR A 105 -5.68 -15.88 6.85
CA THR A 105 -6.05 -17.29 6.69
C THR A 105 -4.95 -18.21 7.22
N TYR A 106 -3.68 -17.79 7.18
CA TYR A 106 -2.60 -18.52 7.85
C TYR A 106 -2.84 -18.65 9.36
N LEU A 107 -3.38 -17.61 10.01
CA LEU A 107 -3.70 -17.66 11.44
C LEU A 107 -4.81 -18.66 11.75
N GLU A 108 -5.76 -18.85 10.82
CA GLU A 108 -6.80 -19.86 10.97
C GLU A 108 -6.21 -21.27 10.97
N GLN A 109 -5.35 -21.56 9.99
CA GLN A 109 -4.72 -22.87 9.84
C GLN A 109 -3.78 -23.17 11.02
N ARG A 110 -3.08 -22.16 11.53
CA ARG A 110 -2.06 -22.35 12.58
C ARG A 110 -2.61 -22.27 14.00
N PHE A 111 -3.57 -21.39 14.25
CA PHE A 111 -4.01 -20.99 15.59
C PHE A 111 -5.54 -20.95 15.74
N GLY A 112 -6.29 -21.39 14.72
CA GLY A 112 -7.74 -21.49 14.76
C GLY A 112 -8.48 -20.19 14.42
N ARG A 113 -9.80 -20.31 14.37
CA ARG A 113 -10.71 -19.30 13.83
C ARG A 113 -10.75 -17.99 14.61
N THR A 114 -10.55 -18.05 15.93
CA THR A 114 -10.47 -16.85 16.78
C THR A 114 -9.30 -15.98 16.36
N SER A 115 -8.12 -16.57 16.17
CA SER A 115 -6.90 -15.85 15.76
C SER A 115 -7.05 -15.20 14.38
N HIS A 116 -7.69 -15.89 13.42
CA HIS A 116 -8.05 -15.29 12.13
C HIS A 116 -8.94 -14.06 12.33
N LYS A 117 -10.08 -14.22 12.98
CA LYS A 117 -11.05 -13.11 13.15
C LYS A 117 -10.42 -11.91 13.85
N THR A 118 -9.65 -12.14 14.90
CA THR A 118 -8.95 -11.08 15.63
C THR A 118 -7.92 -10.37 14.77
N GLY A 119 -7.09 -11.12 14.04
CA GLY A 119 -6.09 -10.54 13.12
C GLY A 119 -6.73 -9.70 12.01
N ALA A 120 -7.77 -10.24 11.36
CA ALA A 120 -8.52 -9.53 10.33
C ALA A 120 -9.23 -8.29 10.87
N PHE A 121 -9.77 -8.35 12.09
CA PHE A 121 -10.42 -7.21 12.74
C PHE A 121 -9.44 -6.06 13.01
N PHE A 122 -8.30 -6.34 13.65
CA PHE A 122 -7.27 -5.32 13.88
C PHE A 122 -6.70 -4.76 12.59
N PHE A 123 -6.56 -5.58 11.55
CA PHE A 123 -6.19 -5.11 10.23
C PHE A 123 -7.18 -4.08 9.71
N LEU A 124 -8.47 -4.38 9.70
CA LEU A 124 -9.50 -3.45 9.20
C LEU A 124 -9.49 -2.14 9.99
N ILE A 125 -9.39 -2.20 11.32
CA ILE A 125 -9.24 -1.00 12.16
C ILE A 125 -8.01 -0.20 11.75
N SER A 126 -6.85 -0.83 11.64
CA SER A 126 -5.61 -0.14 11.27
C SER A 126 -5.72 0.53 9.88
N ARG A 127 -6.40 -0.13 8.93
CA ARG A 127 -6.61 0.41 7.57
C ARG A 127 -7.52 1.63 7.58
N ILE A 128 -8.59 1.60 8.37
CA ILE A 128 -9.50 2.75 8.53
C ILE A 128 -8.74 3.93 9.15
N LEU A 129 -8.03 3.71 10.26
CA LEU A 129 -7.27 4.77 10.95
C LEU A 129 -6.22 5.41 10.04
N ILE A 130 -5.44 4.60 9.33
CA ILE A 130 -4.41 5.11 8.40
C ILE A 130 -5.06 5.87 7.24
N ALA A 131 -6.18 5.41 6.69
CA ALA A 131 -6.90 6.11 5.63
C ALA A 131 -7.45 7.46 6.11
N SER A 132 -8.07 7.51 7.28
CA SER A 132 -8.56 8.74 7.90
C SER A 132 -7.44 9.74 8.15
N PHE A 133 -6.29 9.29 8.67
CA PHE A 133 -5.14 10.15 8.92
C PHE A 133 -4.53 10.70 7.62
N ARG A 134 -4.47 9.90 6.55
CA ARG A 134 -4.04 10.36 5.22
C ARG A 134 -4.95 11.48 4.69
N LEU A 135 -6.26 11.32 4.80
CA LEU A 135 -7.21 12.35 4.39
C LEU A 135 -7.05 13.62 5.21
N PHE A 136 -7.00 13.50 6.54
CA PHE A 136 -6.80 14.63 7.46
C PHE A 136 -5.54 15.45 7.12
N LEU A 137 -4.42 14.77 6.84
CA LEU A 137 -3.17 15.46 6.48
C LEU A 137 -3.26 16.18 5.14
N VAL A 138 -3.84 15.53 4.12
CA VAL A 138 -4.00 16.17 2.79
C VAL A 138 -4.92 17.38 2.89
N THR A 139 -6.05 17.29 3.58
CA THR A 139 -6.95 18.43 3.77
C THR A 139 -6.32 19.54 4.58
N SER A 140 -5.55 19.21 5.62
CA SER A 140 -4.82 20.21 6.41
C SER A 140 -3.83 20.98 5.55
N VAL A 141 -3.08 20.28 4.69
CA VAL A 141 -2.15 20.95 3.76
C VAL A 141 -2.90 21.88 2.82
N LEU A 142 -3.99 21.43 2.21
CA LEU A 142 -4.80 22.25 1.29
C LEU A 142 -5.50 23.45 1.95
N GLN A 143 -5.78 23.36 3.25
CA GLN A 143 -6.45 24.43 3.99
C GLN A 143 -5.46 25.52 4.44
N TYR A 144 -4.28 25.12 4.91
CA TYR A 144 -3.31 26.02 5.52
C TYR A 144 -2.24 26.55 4.55
N PHE A 145 -2.07 25.92 3.38
CA PHE A 145 -1.08 26.28 2.36
C PHE A 145 -1.73 26.38 0.98
#